data_AF-E3EH43-F1
#
_entry.id   AF-E3EH43-F1
#
_cell.length_a   1.000
_cell.length_b   1.000
_cell.length_c   1.000
_cell.angle_alpha   90.00
_cell.angle_beta   90.00
_cell.angle_gamma   90.00
#
_symmetry.space_group_name_H-M   'P 1'
#
loop_
_entity.id
_entity.type
_entity.pdbx_description
1 polymer ?
#
loop_
_entity_poly.entity_id
_entity_poly.type
_entity_poly.pdbx_seq_one_letter_code
_entity_poly.pdbx_strand_id
1 'polypeptide(L)'
;MNNEWENDVNWKVHTDNKKVYIMRDHNWAFAAWELAKLDERIKGQSLVVHVDAHLDDVPDGVLVKNLLEAKTESEILSLSKGHDYTTGSLSSESYLMRIDNFIWASLARKTIEEVIYVSRYRDDIFKLEELREEETQLSKLIRSKLPINFNYKHQRFREIDDFLHAFDQDSFSKKSVTDLLS
;
A
#
# COMPACT_ATOMS: atom_id res chain seq x y z
N MET A 1 29.83 -14.06 -4.84
CA MET A 1 29.05 -12.85 -4.52
C MET A 1 28.44 -13.10 -3.16
N ASN A 2 28.73 -12.28 -2.16
CA ASN A 2 28.04 -12.42 -0.87
C ASN A 2 26.58 -12.02 -1.10
N ASN A 3 25.65 -12.93 -0.81
CA ASN A 3 24.21 -12.69 -0.83
C ASN A 3 23.80 -11.84 0.39
N GLU A 4 24.38 -10.64 0.52
CA GLU A 4 24.12 -9.75 1.67
C GLU A 4 22.64 -9.34 1.73
N TRP A 5 21.97 -9.28 0.59
CA TRP A 5 20.55 -8.93 0.50
C TRP A 5 19.62 -10.00 1.10
N GLU A 6 19.95 -11.29 0.98
CA GLU A 6 19.09 -12.39 1.48
C GLU A 6 18.98 -12.39 3.01
N ASN A 7 19.95 -11.78 3.71
CA ASN A 7 20.01 -11.78 5.17
C ASN A 7 19.62 -10.43 5.79
N ASP A 8 19.53 -9.35 5.00
CA ASP A 8 19.10 -8.03 5.49
C ASP A 8 17.64 -7.73 5.11
N VAL A 9 16.72 -7.77 6.09
CA VAL A 9 15.28 -7.43 5.91
C VAL A 9 15.06 -5.96 5.55
N ASN A 10 16.08 -5.12 5.74
CA ASN A 10 16.07 -3.71 5.37
C ASN A 10 16.76 -3.44 4.03
N TRP A 11 17.17 -4.50 3.31
CA TRP A 11 17.88 -4.36 2.05
C TRP A 11 16.98 -3.77 0.98
N LYS A 12 17.49 -2.71 0.36
CA LYS A 12 16.86 -1.98 -0.74
C LYS A 12 17.91 -1.19 -1.50
N VAL A 13 17.73 -1.11 -2.81
CA VAL A 13 18.50 -0.26 -3.72
C VAL A 13 17.55 0.40 -4.70
N HIS A 14 18.00 1.49 -5.33
CA HIS A 14 17.23 2.15 -6.36
C HIS A 14 18.15 2.71 -7.44
N THR A 15 17.57 2.96 -8.60
CA THR A 15 18.21 3.71 -9.69
C THR A 15 18.46 5.17 -9.30
N ASP A 16 19.41 5.85 -9.95
CA ASP A 16 19.76 7.25 -9.64
C ASP A 16 18.56 8.21 -9.75
N ASN A 17 17.69 7.96 -10.73
CA ASN A 17 16.46 8.75 -10.93
C ASN A 17 15.30 8.32 -10.02
N LYS A 18 15.53 7.33 -9.13
CA LYS A 18 14.57 6.79 -8.17
C LYS A 18 13.27 6.28 -8.81
N LYS A 19 13.27 5.89 -10.09
CA LYS A 19 12.06 5.36 -10.77
C LYS A 19 11.91 3.85 -10.59
N VAL A 20 13.01 3.15 -10.33
CA VAL A 20 13.06 1.71 -10.09
C VAL A 20 13.71 1.47 -8.74
N TYR A 21 13.02 0.68 -7.91
CA TYR A 21 13.48 0.19 -6.62
C TYR A 21 13.56 -1.33 -6.68
N ILE A 22 14.61 -1.89 -6.09
CA ILE A 22 14.73 -3.33 -5.84
C ILE A 22 14.84 -3.46 -4.33
N MET A 23 13.97 -4.28 -3.74
CA MET A 23 13.83 -4.42 -2.30
C MET A 23 13.61 -5.88 -1.97
N ARG A 24 14.00 -6.29 -0.77
CA ARG A 24 13.77 -7.66 -0.30
C ARG A 24 12.30 -7.90 0.02
N ASP A 25 11.70 -7.01 0.82
CA ASP A 25 10.35 -7.18 1.37
C ASP A 25 9.40 -6.06 0.93
N HIS A 26 8.10 -6.39 0.79
CA HIS A 26 7.09 -5.52 0.18
C HIS A 26 6.79 -4.25 0.96
N ASN A 27 7.00 -4.24 2.28
CA ASN A 27 6.80 -3.05 3.13
C ASN A 27 7.62 -1.83 2.66
N TRP A 28 8.74 -2.05 1.96
CA TRP A 28 9.53 -0.96 1.38
C TRP A 28 8.85 -0.27 0.18
N ALA A 29 7.83 -0.88 -0.43
CA ALA A 29 7.04 -0.23 -1.48
C ALA A 29 6.30 1.00 -0.95
N PHE A 30 5.80 0.96 0.30
CA PHE A 30 5.25 2.13 0.98
C PHE A 30 6.26 3.29 1.01
N ALA A 31 7.51 3.04 1.41
CA ALA A 31 8.54 4.08 1.37
C ALA A 31 8.78 4.58 -0.06
N ALA A 32 8.88 3.70 -1.05
CA ALA A 32 9.12 4.09 -2.42
C ALA A 32 8.05 5.06 -2.95
N TRP A 33 6.78 4.79 -2.66
CA TRP A 33 5.66 5.64 -3.07
C TRP A 33 5.60 6.95 -2.29
N GLU A 34 5.76 6.91 -0.96
CA GLU A 34 5.76 8.12 -0.13
C GLU A 34 6.91 9.06 -0.48
N LEU A 35 8.12 8.52 -0.71
CA LEU A 35 9.27 9.30 -1.16
C LEU A 35 9.04 9.86 -2.56
N ALA A 36 8.42 9.09 -3.47
CA ALA A 36 8.05 9.62 -4.78
C ALA A 36 7.04 10.77 -4.70
N LYS A 37 6.12 10.73 -3.73
CA LYS A 37 5.19 11.84 -3.47
C LYS A 37 5.91 13.04 -2.86
N LEU A 38 6.82 12.83 -1.90
CA LEU A 38 7.63 13.90 -1.28
C LEU A 38 8.54 14.59 -2.29
N ASP A 39 9.11 13.82 -3.22
CA ASP A 39 9.94 14.32 -4.32
C ASP A 39 9.12 14.89 -5.49
N GLU A 40 7.79 14.98 -5.39
CA GLU A 40 6.85 15.41 -6.44
C GLU A 40 6.93 14.61 -7.76
N ARG A 41 7.50 13.39 -7.72
CA ARG A 41 7.57 12.47 -8.86
C ARG A 41 6.24 11.81 -9.17
N ILE A 42 5.39 11.66 -8.15
CA ILE A 42 3.99 11.28 -8.28
C ILE A 42 3.11 12.30 -7.54
N LYS A 43 1.84 12.37 -7.92
CA LYS A 43 0.85 13.16 -7.18
C LYS A 43 0.24 12.29 -6.08
N GLY A 44 -0.38 12.93 -5.09
CA GLY A 44 -1.31 12.22 -4.20
C GLY A 44 -2.47 11.61 -4.98
N GLN A 45 -3.17 10.66 -4.36
CA GLN A 45 -4.31 9.94 -4.95
C GLN A 45 -3.93 9.23 -6.27
N SER A 46 -2.73 8.65 -6.31
CA SER A 46 -2.24 7.92 -7.49
C SER A 46 -2.90 6.53 -7.61
N LEU A 47 -2.84 5.98 -8.81
CA LEU A 47 -3.14 4.58 -9.11
C LEU A 47 -1.89 3.71 -8.90
N VAL A 48 -2.07 2.57 -8.23
CA VAL A 48 -1.08 1.48 -8.21
C VAL A 48 -1.61 0.26 -8.96
N VAL A 49 -0.75 -0.35 -9.77
CA VAL A 49 -0.97 -1.70 -10.31
C VAL A 49 -0.14 -2.66 -9.46
N HIS A 50 -0.80 -3.46 -8.63
CA HIS A 50 -0.17 -4.47 -7.76
C HIS A 50 -0.20 -5.82 -8.46
N VAL A 51 0.96 -6.34 -8.82
CA VAL A 51 1.12 -7.64 -9.48
C VAL A 51 1.79 -8.60 -8.50
N ASP A 52 1.01 -9.44 -7.84
CA ASP A 52 1.48 -10.37 -6.81
C ASP A 52 0.61 -11.63 -6.75
N ALA A 53 1.14 -12.70 -6.14
CA ALA A 53 0.35 -13.89 -5.82
C ALA A 53 -0.71 -13.64 -4.73
N HIS A 54 -0.47 -12.67 -3.84
CA HIS A 54 -1.36 -12.23 -2.77
C HIS A 54 -2.00 -10.88 -3.12
N LEU A 55 -2.86 -10.38 -2.24
CA LEU A 55 -3.49 -9.05 -2.41
C LEU A 55 -2.78 -7.98 -1.58
N ASP A 56 -2.13 -8.33 -0.47
CA ASP A 56 -1.46 -7.39 0.45
C ASP A 56 -2.36 -6.21 0.89
N ASP A 57 -3.64 -6.51 1.10
CA ASP A 57 -4.72 -5.57 1.33
C ASP A 57 -5.26 -5.65 2.77
N VAL A 58 -4.40 -5.92 3.75
CA VAL A 58 -4.79 -5.96 5.16
C VAL A 58 -4.98 -4.53 5.72
N PRO A 59 -6.14 -4.18 6.29
CA PRO A 59 -6.48 -2.81 6.66
C PRO A 59 -5.80 -2.29 7.93
N ASP A 60 -5.15 -3.14 8.73
CA ASP A 60 -4.48 -2.70 9.96
C ASP A 60 -3.23 -1.84 9.70
N GLY A 61 -2.76 -1.76 8.45
CA GLY A 61 -1.69 -0.87 8.03
C GLY A 61 -1.99 0.60 8.30
N VAL A 62 -3.27 0.99 8.40
CA VAL A 62 -3.67 2.36 8.77
C VAL A 62 -3.36 2.71 10.23
N LEU A 63 -3.09 1.71 11.06
CA LEU A 63 -2.84 1.84 12.49
C LEU A 63 -1.35 1.94 12.84
N VAL A 64 -0.47 1.85 11.83
CA VAL A 64 0.97 2.00 12.03
C VAL A 64 1.26 3.29 12.78
N LYS A 65 2.01 3.17 13.88
CA LYS A 65 2.31 4.29 14.76
C LYS A 65 3.04 5.40 14.01
N ASN A 66 2.62 6.66 14.22
CA ASN A 66 3.14 7.85 13.53
C ASN A 66 2.92 7.86 12.01
N LEU A 67 2.06 6.97 11.48
CA LEU A 67 1.83 6.86 10.04
C LEU A 67 1.38 8.18 9.44
N LEU A 68 0.41 8.88 10.04
CA LEU A 68 -0.16 10.11 9.46
C LEU A 68 0.73 11.34 9.74
N GLU A 69 1.54 11.27 10.78
CA GLU A 69 2.38 12.36 11.27
C GLU A 69 3.73 12.46 10.53
N ALA A 70 4.23 11.36 9.95
CA ALA A 70 5.50 11.32 9.23
C ALA A 70 5.52 12.25 8.02
N LYS A 71 6.55 13.10 7.93
CA LYS A 71 6.70 14.15 6.90
C LYS A 71 8.06 14.13 6.21
N THR A 72 9.07 13.54 6.83
CA THR A 72 10.44 13.51 6.31
C THR A 72 10.81 12.15 5.75
N GLU A 73 11.79 12.11 4.85
CA GLU A 73 12.34 10.85 4.31
C GLU A 73 12.77 9.89 5.43
N SER A 74 13.46 10.39 6.46
CA SER A 74 13.90 9.57 7.59
C SER A 74 12.74 8.95 8.37
N GLU A 75 11.65 9.68 8.56
CA GLU A 75 10.46 9.17 9.26
C GLU A 75 9.77 8.09 8.41
N ILE A 76 9.58 8.34 7.12
CA ILE A 76 8.99 7.37 6.17
C ILE A 76 9.81 6.08 6.11
N LEU A 77 11.13 6.20 6.00
CA LEU A 77 12.02 5.05 6.00
C LEU A 77 11.97 4.29 7.34
N SER A 78 11.78 4.99 8.45
CA SER A 78 11.63 4.35 9.77
C SER A 78 10.33 3.56 9.90
N LEU A 79 9.21 4.08 9.37
CA LEU A 79 7.92 3.37 9.36
C LEU A 79 7.99 2.08 8.53
N SER A 80 8.85 2.06 7.53
CA SER A 80 8.96 0.97 6.55
C SER A 80 9.99 -0.08 6.91
N LYS A 81 10.64 0.00 8.07
CA LYS A 81 11.68 -0.97 8.43
C LYS A 81 11.09 -2.37 8.50
N GLY A 82 11.81 -3.32 7.89
CA GLY A 82 11.45 -4.72 7.93
C GLY A 82 11.59 -5.26 9.35
N HIS A 83 10.69 -6.16 9.72
CA HIS A 83 10.78 -6.90 10.97
C HIS A 83 11.18 -8.33 10.66
N ASP A 84 12.24 -8.81 11.32
CA ASP A 84 12.66 -10.19 11.14
C ASP A 84 11.71 -11.13 11.90
N TYR A 85 10.65 -11.54 11.22
CA TYR A 85 9.67 -12.48 11.75
C TYR A 85 10.25 -13.88 12.04
N THR A 86 11.41 -14.22 11.48
CA THR A 86 12.07 -15.51 11.71
C THR A 86 12.70 -15.60 13.11
N THR A 87 13.03 -14.45 13.70
CA THR A 87 13.64 -14.38 15.04
C THR A 87 12.61 -14.46 16.18
N GLY A 88 11.31 -14.39 15.87
CA GLY A 88 10.24 -14.38 16.87
C GLY A 88 10.22 -13.15 17.79
N SER A 89 11.12 -12.19 17.61
CA SER A 89 11.11 -10.91 18.32
C SER A 89 10.08 -9.97 17.70
N LEU A 90 8.82 -10.17 18.06
CA LEU A 90 7.79 -9.17 17.81
C LEU A 90 8.11 -7.94 18.66
N SER A 91 8.30 -6.79 18.02
CA SER A 91 8.47 -5.53 18.73
C SER A 91 7.27 -5.31 19.65
N SER A 92 7.48 -4.65 20.79
CA SER A 92 6.40 -4.26 21.71
C SER A 92 5.43 -3.22 21.13
N GLU A 93 5.66 -2.75 19.90
CA GLU A 93 4.77 -1.80 19.24
C GLU A 93 3.55 -2.50 18.66
N SER A 94 2.37 -2.06 19.10
CA SER A 94 1.10 -2.43 18.50
C SER A 94 0.99 -1.76 17.13
N TYR A 95 0.92 -2.58 16.08
CA TYR A 95 0.79 -2.21 14.66
C TYR A 95 2.07 -1.69 13.99
N LEU A 96 2.74 -2.61 13.29
CA LEU A 96 3.93 -2.38 12.47
C LEU A 96 3.56 -2.45 10.99
N MET A 97 4.36 -1.81 10.14
CA MET A 97 4.31 -2.04 8.70
C MET A 97 4.76 -3.46 8.42
N ARG A 98 3.89 -4.24 7.79
CA ARG A 98 4.13 -5.63 7.40
C ARG A 98 4.12 -5.74 5.88
N ILE A 99 4.55 -6.91 5.41
CA ILE A 99 4.55 -7.23 3.98
C ILE A 99 3.14 -7.32 3.37
N ASP A 100 2.08 -7.36 4.21
CA ASP A 100 0.70 -7.58 3.79
C ASP A 100 -0.25 -6.38 4.02
N ASN A 101 0.24 -5.27 4.59
CA ASN A 101 -0.61 -4.13 5.00
C ASN A 101 -0.14 -2.76 4.48
N PHE A 102 0.91 -2.74 3.65
CA PHE A 102 1.57 -1.51 3.19
C PHE A 102 0.74 -0.69 2.18
N ILE A 103 -0.17 -1.35 1.45
CA ILE A 103 -1.12 -0.68 0.55
C ILE A 103 -2.08 0.20 1.37
N TRP A 104 -2.67 -0.35 2.44
CA TRP A 104 -3.59 0.40 3.31
C TRP A 104 -2.93 1.55 4.04
N ALA A 105 -1.66 1.41 4.43
CA ALA A 105 -0.89 2.52 4.97
C ALA A 105 -0.78 3.71 3.99
N SER A 106 -0.57 3.41 2.70
CA SER A 106 -0.49 4.41 1.63
C SER A 106 -1.84 5.04 1.28
N LEU A 107 -2.92 4.24 1.35
CA LEU A 107 -4.30 4.69 1.20
C LEU A 107 -4.67 5.69 2.31
N ALA A 108 -4.34 5.40 3.57
CA ALA A 108 -4.60 6.30 4.70
C ALA A 108 -3.90 7.65 4.55
N ARG A 109 -2.72 7.67 3.92
CA ARG A 109 -1.93 8.88 3.65
C ARG A 109 -2.28 9.59 2.33
N LYS A 110 -3.29 9.12 1.61
CA LYS A 110 -3.70 9.61 0.27
C LYS A 110 -2.54 9.66 -0.74
N THR A 111 -1.56 8.78 -0.61
CA THR A 111 -0.56 8.60 -1.68
C THR A 111 -1.16 7.80 -2.80
N ILE A 112 -1.90 6.77 -2.43
CA ILE A 112 -2.70 5.92 -3.32
C ILE A 112 -4.17 6.23 -3.05
N GLU A 113 -4.99 6.17 -4.09
CA GLU A 113 -6.46 6.15 -3.98
C GLU A 113 -7.08 4.98 -4.74
N GLU A 114 -6.38 4.49 -5.77
CA GLU A 114 -6.88 3.46 -6.67
C GLU A 114 -5.86 2.32 -6.79
N VAL A 115 -6.34 1.08 -6.77
CA VAL A 115 -5.48 -0.11 -6.90
C VAL A 115 -6.06 -1.09 -7.92
N ILE A 116 -5.26 -1.44 -8.92
CA ILE A 116 -5.54 -2.57 -9.81
C ILE A 116 -4.71 -3.75 -9.33
N TYR A 117 -5.37 -4.83 -8.91
CA TYR A 117 -4.73 -6.08 -8.53
C TYR A 117 -4.64 -7.00 -9.74
N VAL A 118 -3.45 -7.52 -10.03
CA VAL A 118 -3.23 -8.63 -10.95
C VAL A 118 -2.75 -9.80 -10.10
N SER A 119 -3.70 -10.59 -9.65
CA SER A 119 -3.45 -11.61 -8.62
C SER A 119 -4.43 -12.77 -8.73
N ARG A 120 -3.89 -13.98 -8.59
CA ARG A 120 -4.63 -15.25 -8.55
C ARG A 120 -5.04 -15.67 -7.13
N TYR A 121 -4.77 -14.87 -6.11
CA TYR A 121 -5.14 -15.14 -4.71
C TYR A 121 -6.60 -15.60 -4.55
N ARG A 122 -6.91 -16.54 -3.67
CA ARG A 122 -8.27 -17.12 -3.66
C ARG A 122 -9.32 -16.16 -3.14
N ASP A 123 -8.98 -15.43 -2.08
CA ASP A 123 -9.90 -14.54 -1.38
C ASP A 123 -10.20 -13.28 -2.21
N ASP A 124 -11.32 -12.64 -1.89
CA ASP A 124 -11.72 -11.37 -2.51
C ASP A 124 -10.91 -10.20 -1.95
N ILE A 125 -10.87 -9.09 -2.69
CA ILE A 125 -10.27 -7.84 -2.22
C ILE A 125 -11.07 -7.33 -1.03
N PHE A 126 -10.38 -6.96 0.04
CA PHE A 126 -10.97 -6.34 1.21
C PHE A 126 -11.73 -5.07 0.82
N LYS A 127 -13.02 -5.01 1.18
CA LYS A 127 -13.89 -3.87 0.82
C LYS A 127 -14.07 -2.90 1.97
N LEU A 128 -14.22 -1.61 1.65
CA LEU A 128 -14.49 -0.59 2.67
C LEU A 128 -15.82 -0.85 3.40
N GLU A 129 -16.78 -1.46 2.72
CA GLU A 129 -18.07 -1.88 3.27
C GLU A 129 -17.90 -2.92 4.39
N GLU A 130 -16.97 -3.87 4.25
CA GLU A 130 -16.69 -4.89 5.25
C GLU A 130 -16.19 -4.24 6.56
N LEU A 131 -15.34 -3.21 6.45
CA LEU A 131 -14.94 -2.39 7.59
C LEU A 131 -16.10 -1.66 8.26
N ARG A 132 -17.17 -1.31 7.52
CA ARG A 132 -18.34 -0.58 8.04
C ARG A 132 -19.37 -1.51 8.68
N GLU A 133 -19.53 -2.71 8.13
CA GLU A 133 -20.41 -3.75 8.65
C GLU A 133 -19.86 -4.39 9.92
N GLU A 134 -18.54 -4.54 10.00
CA GLU A 134 -17.88 -4.99 11.22
C GLU A 134 -17.94 -3.91 12.30
N GLU A 135 -18.57 -4.22 13.44
CA GLU A 135 -18.71 -3.31 14.58
C GLU A 135 -17.73 -3.58 15.73
N THR A 136 -16.58 -4.19 15.38
CA THR A 136 -15.50 -4.49 16.33
C THR A 136 -14.78 -3.21 16.79
N GLN A 137 -14.03 -3.30 17.90
CA GLN A 137 -13.18 -2.18 18.33
C GLN A 137 -12.08 -1.88 17.31
N LEU A 138 -11.57 -2.91 16.63
CA LEU A 138 -10.54 -2.77 15.62
C LEU A 138 -11.05 -2.04 14.38
N SER A 139 -12.22 -2.43 13.85
CA SER A 139 -12.80 -1.78 12.67
C SER A 139 -13.11 -0.30 12.96
N LYS A 140 -13.65 0.02 14.14
CA LYS A 140 -13.87 1.40 14.60
C LYS A 140 -12.57 2.21 14.64
N LEU A 141 -11.50 1.61 15.15
CA LEU A 141 -10.20 2.26 15.22
C LEU A 141 -9.62 2.51 13.82
N ILE A 142 -9.66 1.53 12.91
CA ILE A 142 -9.24 1.67 11.51
C ILE A 142 -10.02 2.80 10.85
N ARG A 143 -11.36 2.79 10.94
CA ARG A 143 -12.22 3.84 10.35
C ARG A 143 -11.87 5.23 10.87
N SER A 144 -11.50 5.36 12.15
CA SER A 144 -11.13 6.66 12.75
C SER A 144 -9.83 7.25 12.19
N LYS A 145 -8.99 6.44 11.54
CA LYS A 145 -7.71 6.85 10.94
C LYS A 145 -7.80 7.09 9.43
N LEU A 146 -8.90 6.69 8.79
CA LEU A 146 -9.11 6.94 7.38
C LEU A 146 -9.46 8.41 7.12
N PRO A 147 -9.08 8.97 5.95
CA PRO A 147 -9.49 10.31 5.57
C PRO A 147 -11.02 10.52 5.54
N ILE A 148 -11.48 11.75 5.77
CA ILE A 148 -12.92 12.09 5.78
C ILE A 148 -13.61 11.73 4.45
N ASN A 149 -12.95 12.02 3.32
CA ASN A 149 -13.42 11.67 1.99
C ASN A 149 -12.63 10.46 1.47
N PHE A 150 -12.48 9.43 2.29
CA PHE A 150 -11.78 8.21 1.88
C PHE A 150 -12.56 7.53 0.77
N ASN A 151 -11.94 7.48 -0.40
CA ASN A 151 -12.43 6.79 -1.58
C ASN A 151 -11.39 5.75 -1.95
N TYR A 152 -11.75 4.48 -1.92
CA TYR A 152 -10.83 3.40 -2.31
C TYR A 152 -11.47 2.68 -3.49
N LYS A 153 -10.90 2.91 -4.68
CA LYS A 153 -11.33 2.20 -5.88
C LYS A 153 -10.40 1.03 -6.12
N HIS A 154 -10.97 -0.11 -6.43
CA HIS A 154 -10.18 -1.27 -6.78
C HIS A 154 -10.78 -2.05 -7.94
N GLN A 155 -9.90 -2.69 -8.70
CA GLN A 155 -10.25 -3.65 -9.74
C GLN A 155 -9.30 -4.85 -9.64
N ARG A 156 -9.77 -6.02 -10.09
CA ARG A 156 -8.95 -7.22 -10.11
C ARG A 156 -8.95 -7.89 -11.48
N PHE A 157 -7.77 -8.29 -11.90
CA PHE A 157 -7.53 -9.27 -12.95
C PHE A 157 -6.90 -10.51 -12.31
N ARG A 158 -7.34 -11.70 -12.74
CA ARG A 158 -6.81 -12.96 -12.19
C ARG A 158 -5.48 -13.33 -12.82
N GLU A 159 -5.29 -12.94 -14.08
CA GLU A 159 -4.10 -13.24 -14.88
C GLU A 159 -3.53 -11.96 -15.51
N ILE A 160 -2.22 -11.98 -15.81
CA ILE A 160 -1.52 -10.86 -16.46
C ILE A 160 -2.08 -10.62 -17.85
N ASP A 161 -2.39 -11.67 -18.60
CA ASP A 161 -2.92 -11.54 -19.97
C ASP A 161 -4.27 -10.81 -19.96
N ASP A 162 -5.17 -11.12 -19.03
CA ASP A 162 -6.45 -10.42 -18.92
C ASP A 162 -6.25 -8.93 -18.66
N PHE A 163 -5.32 -8.59 -17.76
CA PHE A 163 -4.97 -7.20 -17.49
C PHE A 163 -4.44 -6.51 -18.76
N LEU A 164 -3.49 -7.11 -19.47
CA LEU A 164 -2.89 -6.51 -20.66
C LEU A 164 -3.90 -6.33 -21.82
N HIS A 165 -4.91 -7.18 -21.93
CA HIS A 165 -5.95 -7.08 -22.97
C HIS A 165 -7.08 -6.10 -22.60
N ALA A 166 -7.44 -6.02 -21.32
CA ALA A 166 -8.61 -5.27 -20.87
C ALA A 166 -8.26 -3.90 -20.26
N PHE A 167 -7.01 -3.66 -19.85
CA PHE A 167 -6.62 -2.38 -19.28
C PHE A 167 -6.71 -1.28 -20.33
N ASP A 168 -7.60 -0.34 -20.09
CA ASP A 168 -7.73 0.90 -20.83
C ASP A 168 -7.61 2.08 -19.86
N GLN A 169 -6.58 2.90 -20.05
CA GLN A 169 -6.30 4.07 -19.23
C GLN A 169 -7.48 5.06 -19.20
N ASP A 170 -8.25 5.15 -20.29
CA ASP A 170 -9.40 6.05 -20.41
C ASP A 170 -10.64 5.50 -19.68
N SER A 171 -10.73 4.18 -19.53
CA SER A 171 -11.83 3.52 -18.82
C SER A 171 -11.73 3.66 -17.30
N PHE A 172 -10.51 3.66 -16.77
CA PHE A 172 -10.26 3.70 -15.32
C PHE A 172 -10.20 5.12 -14.77
N SER A 173 -9.72 6.08 -15.58
CA SER A 173 -9.59 7.50 -15.18
C SER A 173 -10.88 8.32 -15.26
N LYS A 174 -11.97 7.77 -15.82
CA LYS A 174 -13.27 8.44 -15.81
C LYS A 174 -13.78 8.54 -14.38
N LYS A 175 -13.72 9.76 -13.82
CA LYS A 175 -14.60 10.17 -12.73
C LYS A 175 -16.02 9.74 -13.08
N SER A 176 -16.72 9.13 -12.14
CA SER A 176 -18.14 8.88 -12.33
C SER A 176 -18.80 10.22 -12.67
N VAL A 177 -19.69 10.25 -13.66
CA VAL A 177 -20.39 11.46 -14.12
C VAL A 177 -21.18 12.13 -12.96
N THR A 178 -21.38 11.40 -11.86
CA THR A 178 -21.96 11.88 -10.61
C THR A 178 -21.07 12.86 -9.81
N ASP A 179 -19.76 12.95 -10.06
CA ASP A 179 -18.85 13.87 -9.35
C ASP A 179 -18.75 15.26 -10.01
N LEU A 180 -19.44 15.49 -11.13
CA LEU A 180 -19.47 16.78 -11.85
C LEU A 180 -20.69 17.65 -11.51
N LEU A 181 -21.53 17.20 -10.57
CA LEU A 181 -22.75 17.91 -10.14
C LEU A 181 -22.85 18.14 -8.62
N SER A 182 -21.74 18.02 -7.87
CA SER A 182 -21.66 18.39 -6.45
C SER A 182 -20.79 19.61 -6.21
#